data_AF-A0A8T5K2R7-F1
#
_entry.id   AF-A0A8T5K2R7-F1
#
_cell.length_a   1.000
_cell.length_b   1.000
_cell.length_c   1.000
_cell.angle_alpha   90.00
_cell.angle_beta   90.00
_cell.angle_gamma   90.00
#
_symmetry.space_group_name_H-M   'P 1'
#
loop_
_entity.id
_entity.type
_entity.pdbx_description
1 polymer ?
#
loop_
_entity_poly.entity_id
_entity_poly.type
_entity_poly.pdbx_seq_one_letter_code
_entity_poly.pdbx_strand_id
1 'polypeptide(L)'
;MKKKGQVTVFIIVGIVLLLIVGLIFFQKGQDTTKSVFINKDLVSIPYSSSVQNFVQSCFEQVTELGVIRTGHQGGYWESPLDYSILFFDDTLPYYYADETSMVISEENAEHELENYIKERLPECVQDFSIYEDEGYEIIASSIDVNVNFGNQILVELQYPLTIQKGITVLELNDFVHILDVNMRKFFDVAHKIVEKHQETDGYICLTCIDEWASEEDVIITVFPIYDTGPFENDILWFTLWDKNNKEIRNRNFTFEFVLESIPRIDEEELEMEDIVSFDILSGVFFEYQIETNKDDVIFYDDTDLFDIDDKGLIQFIPSEDQQGSHFVEIEAEDKNGNTDSELLLLTIS
;
A
#
# COMPACT_ATOMS: atom_id res chain seq x y z
N MET A 1 15.35 70.15 41.21
CA MET A 1 14.92 69.09 40.26
C MET A 1 16.06 68.74 39.32
N LYS A 2 16.14 67.49 38.81
CA LYS A 2 17.14 66.88 37.88
C LYS A 2 18.10 65.80 38.46
N LYS A 3 17.59 64.82 39.23
CA LYS A 3 18.28 63.53 39.49
C LYS A 3 17.43 62.28 39.21
N LYS A 4 16.24 62.43 38.62
CA LYS A 4 15.35 61.31 38.27
C LYS A 4 15.42 60.85 36.80
N GLY A 5 16.11 61.60 35.93
CA GLY A 5 16.20 61.29 34.49
C GLY A 5 17.36 60.35 34.10
N GLN A 6 18.42 60.25 34.91
CA GLN A 6 19.55 59.35 34.61
C GLN A 6 19.20 57.88 34.85
N VAL A 7 18.41 57.58 35.89
CA VAL A 7 18.01 56.20 36.21
C VAL A 7 17.14 55.62 35.09
N THR A 8 16.25 56.42 34.50
CA THR A 8 15.42 56.01 33.37
C THR A 8 16.26 55.67 32.14
N VAL A 9 17.37 56.39 31.91
CA VAL A 9 18.28 56.10 30.79
C VAL A 9 18.96 54.74 30.96
N PHE A 10 19.43 54.41 32.17
CA PHE A 10 20.04 53.10 32.41
C PHE A 10 19.05 51.94 32.30
N ILE A 11 17.79 52.15 32.72
CA ILE A 11 16.73 51.14 32.56
C ILE A 11 16.40 50.92 31.07
N ILE A 12 16.28 51.99 30.28
CA ILE A 12 16.02 51.89 28.84
C ILE A 12 17.18 51.18 28.14
N VAL A 13 18.43 51.51 28.47
CA VAL A 13 19.61 50.85 27.90
C VAL A 13 19.64 49.36 28.27
N GLY A 14 19.31 48.99 29.51
CA GLY A 14 19.24 47.59 29.93
C GLY A 14 18.18 46.78 29.18
N ILE A 15 16.99 47.36 28.96
CA ILE A 15 15.90 46.72 28.20
C ILE A 15 16.31 46.55 26.72
N VAL A 16 16.91 47.57 26.12
CA VAL A 16 17.40 47.49 24.74
C VAL A 16 18.47 46.40 24.60
N LEU A 17 19.37 46.28 25.57
CA LEU A 17 20.43 45.28 25.55
C LEU A 17 19.86 43.85 25.73
N LEU A 18 18.86 43.69 26.61
CA LEU A 18 18.12 42.43 26.76
C LEU A 18 17.38 42.02 25.48
N LEU A 19 16.75 42.97 24.79
CA LEU A 19 16.07 42.70 23.52
C LEU A 19 17.07 42.29 22.42
N ILE A 20 18.23 42.94 22.34
CA ILE A 20 19.27 42.57 21.38
C ILE A 20 19.80 41.15 21.65
N VAL A 21 20.10 40.83 22.91
CA VAL A 21 20.56 39.48 23.29
C VAL A 21 19.47 38.44 23.03
N GLY A 22 18.22 38.71 23.40
CA GLY A 22 17.09 37.83 23.13
C GLY A 22 16.89 37.57 21.64
N LEU A 23 17.07 38.59 20.79
CA LEU A 23 16.93 38.47 19.34
C LEU A 23 18.08 37.66 18.70
N ILE A 24 19.30 37.78 19.23
CA ILE A 24 20.44 36.93 18.84
C ILE A 24 20.20 35.45 19.20
N PHE A 25 19.64 35.17 20.37
CA PHE A 25 19.31 33.81 20.78
C PHE A 25 18.10 33.25 20.02
N PHE A 26 17.12 34.09 19.68
CA PHE A 26 15.96 33.70 18.87
C PHE A 26 16.36 33.31 17.45
N GLN A 27 17.27 34.06 16.82
CA GLN A 27 17.80 33.71 15.49
C GLN A 27 18.64 32.42 15.51
N LYS A 28 19.35 32.12 16.60
CA LYS A 28 20.10 30.87 16.73
C LYS A 28 19.23 29.64 17.03
N GLY A 29 17.96 29.81 17.39
CA GLY A 29 17.05 28.73 17.75
C GLY A 29 16.25 28.14 16.57
N GLN A 30 16.38 28.69 15.35
CA GLN A 30 15.69 28.19 14.16
C GLN A 30 16.59 27.41 13.18
N ASP A 31 17.90 27.35 13.40
CA ASP A 31 18.85 26.60 12.54
C ASP A 31 19.21 25.23 13.13
N THR A 32 18.21 24.39 13.42
CA THR A 32 18.39 22.95 13.72
C THR A 32 17.73 22.05 12.67
N THR A 33 17.80 22.44 11.40
CA THR A 33 17.99 21.47 10.32
C THR A 33 19.45 21.58 9.92
N LYS A 34 20.25 20.57 10.29
CA LYS A 34 21.62 20.40 9.78
C LYS A 34 21.55 20.25 8.26
N SER A 35 21.56 21.35 7.52
CA SER A 35 21.98 21.32 6.13
C SER A 35 23.49 21.08 6.17
N VAL A 36 23.89 19.86 5.84
CA VAL A 36 25.29 19.49 5.65
C VAL A 36 25.82 20.30 4.46
N PHE A 37 26.45 21.44 4.75
CA PHE A 37 27.29 22.13 3.77
C PHE A 37 28.62 21.37 3.68
N ILE A 38 28.75 20.50 2.68
CA ILE A 38 30.06 19.95 2.33
C ILE A 38 30.88 21.09 1.71
N ASN A 39 31.92 21.50 2.45
CA ASN A 39 32.95 22.40 1.94
C ASN A 39 33.70 21.69 0.81
N LYS A 40 33.39 22.06 -0.43
CA LYS A 40 34.00 21.53 -1.66
C LYS A 40 35.35 22.19 -1.98
N ASP A 41 36.11 22.56 -0.96
CA ASP A 41 37.43 23.19 -1.09
C ASP A 41 38.52 22.29 -0.46
N LEU A 42 38.64 21.07 -1.00
CA LEU A 42 39.89 20.33 -1.00
C LEU A 42 40.52 20.53 -2.38
N VAL A 43 41.77 20.98 -2.39
CA VAL A 43 42.59 21.25 -3.58
C VAL A 43 42.34 20.20 -4.67
N SER A 44 41.61 20.56 -5.73
CA SER A 44 41.27 19.63 -6.81
C SER A 44 42.51 19.37 -7.66
N ILE A 45 43.19 18.27 -7.41
CA ILE A 45 44.13 17.71 -8.37
C ILE A 45 43.27 17.17 -9.53
N PRO A 46 43.48 17.55 -10.81
CA PRO A 46 42.60 17.16 -11.92
C PRO A 46 42.40 15.64 -12.09
N TYR A 47 43.27 14.82 -11.49
CA TYR A 47 43.21 13.37 -11.50
C TYR A 47 42.38 12.77 -10.36
N SER A 48 42.21 13.48 -9.23
CA SER A 48 41.38 13.03 -8.10
C SER A 48 39.90 13.01 -8.45
N SER A 49 39.49 13.95 -9.31
CA SER A 49 38.10 14.05 -9.76
C SER A 49 37.68 12.87 -10.64
N SER A 50 38.59 12.23 -11.39
CA SER A 50 38.20 11.12 -12.28
C SER A 50 37.70 9.90 -11.50
N VAL A 51 38.52 9.40 -10.57
CA VAL A 51 38.15 8.23 -9.74
C VAL A 51 36.96 8.57 -8.83
N GLN A 52 36.96 9.76 -8.22
CA GLN A 52 35.82 10.20 -7.40
C GLN A 52 34.52 10.26 -8.19
N ASN A 53 34.53 10.84 -9.40
CA ASN A 53 33.35 10.91 -10.25
C ASN A 53 32.90 9.53 -10.73
N PHE A 54 33.84 8.62 -11.00
CA PHE A 54 33.52 7.24 -11.35
C PHE A 54 32.81 6.51 -10.21
N VAL A 55 33.37 6.58 -8.99
CA VAL A 55 32.74 5.97 -7.80
C VAL A 55 31.39 6.61 -7.53
N GLN A 56 31.30 7.94 -7.58
CA GLN A 56 30.03 8.65 -7.41
C GLN A 56 29.01 8.22 -8.45
N SER A 57 29.39 8.11 -9.73
CA SER A 57 28.48 7.66 -10.79
C SER A 57 28.02 6.21 -10.59
N CYS A 58 28.91 5.33 -10.13
CA CYS A 58 28.55 3.95 -9.79
C CYS A 58 27.59 3.91 -8.60
N PHE A 59 27.87 4.69 -7.56
CA PHE A 59 27.03 4.79 -6.38
C PHE A 59 25.64 5.31 -6.73
N GLU A 60 25.53 6.42 -7.46
CA GLU A 60 24.26 6.98 -7.94
C GLU A 60 23.48 5.95 -8.76
N GLN A 61 24.13 5.29 -9.74
CA GLN A 61 23.49 4.28 -10.57
C GLN A 61 22.97 3.09 -9.76
N VAL A 62 23.80 2.56 -8.84
CA VAL A 62 23.41 1.42 -8.01
C VAL A 62 22.28 1.84 -7.09
N THR A 63 22.36 2.98 -6.40
CA THR A 63 21.27 3.44 -5.53
C THR A 63 19.96 3.64 -6.29
N GLU A 64 19.99 4.28 -7.47
CA GLU A 64 18.80 4.47 -8.31
C GLU A 64 18.15 3.13 -8.71
N LEU A 65 18.95 2.15 -9.12
CA LEU A 65 18.47 0.81 -9.49
C LEU A 65 17.93 0.04 -8.26
N GLY A 66 18.57 0.23 -7.11
CA GLY A 66 18.14 -0.35 -5.84
C GLY A 66 16.78 0.15 -5.44
N VAL A 67 16.58 1.48 -5.42
CA VAL A 67 15.28 2.07 -5.09
C VAL A 67 14.17 1.57 -6.01
N ILE A 68 14.41 1.53 -7.34
CA ILE A 68 13.43 1.00 -8.30
C ILE A 68 13.09 -0.45 -7.95
N ARG A 69 14.10 -1.30 -7.75
CA ARG A 69 13.89 -2.73 -7.49
C ARG A 69 13.21 -2.98 -6.16
N THR A 70 13.65 -2.32 -5.09
CA THR A 70 13.04 -2.41 -3.76
C THR A 70 11.59 -1.94 -3.77
N GLY A 71 11.26 -0.90 -4.55
CA GLY A 71 9.87 -0.48 -4.77
C GLY A 71 9.02 -1.57 -5.43
N HIS A 72 9.46 -2.07 -6.60
CA HIS A 72 8.76 -3.15 -7.33
C HIS A 72 8.55 -4.42 -6.50
N GLN A 73 9.31 -4.62 -5.42
CA GLN A 73 9.19 -5.77 -4.52
C GLN A 73 8.68 -5.36 -3.14
N GLY A 74 7.87 -4.31 -3.06
CA GLY A 74 7.17 -3.92 -1.83
C GLY A 74 8.11 -3.71 -0.65
N GLY A 75 9.22 -3.01 -0.85
CA GLY A 75 10.21 -2.75 0.21
C GLY A 75 11.29 -3.81 0.39
N TYR A 76 11.23 -4.95 -0.31
CA TYR A 76 12.26 -6.00 -0.24
C TYR A 76 13.29 -5.87 -1.36
N TRP A 77 14.55 -6.16 -1.08
CA TRP A 77 15.54 -6.44 -2.13
C TRP A 77 15.58 -7.95 -2.41
N GLU A 78 15.59 -8.75 -1.33
CA GLU A 78 15.45 -10.19 -1.36
C GLU A 78 14.13 -10.59 -0.72
N SER A 79 13.09 -10.58 -1.55
CA SER A 79 11.76 -10.99 -1.12
C SER A 79 11.76 -12.47 -0.68
N PRO A 80 11.20 -12.80 0.51
CA PRO A 80 11.24 -14.16 1.06
C PRO A 80 10.38 -15.10 0.20
N LEU A 81 11.01 -16.10 -0.43
CA LEU A 81 10.35 -17.00 -1.38
C LEU A 81 9.11 -17.73 -0.83
N ASP A 82 9.09 -18.03 0.48
CA ASP A 82 7.97 -18.71 1.12
C ASP A 82 6.72 -17.81 1.22
N TYR A 83 6.87 -16.49 1.06
CA TYR A 83 5.81 -15.49 1.18
C TYR A 83 5.81 -14.54 -0.02
N SER A 84 6.13 -15.06 -1.20
CA SER A 84 6.10 -14.27 -2.44
C SER A 84 5.64 -15.11 -3.63
N ILE A 85 5.01 -14.45 -4.59
CA ILE A 85 4.72 -15.05 -5.90
C ILE A 85 5.72 -14.61 -6.94
N LEU A 86 5.98 -15.47 -7.92
CA LEU A 86 6.76 -15.13 -9.10
C LEU A 86 5.79 -14.76 -10.24
N PHE A 87 5.86 -13.52 -10.70
CA PHE A 87 5.00 -13.00 -11.77
C PHE A 87 5.86 -12.30 -12.82
N PHE A 88 5.95 -12.89 -14.03
CA PHE A 88 6.78 -12.36 -15.14
C PHE A 88 8.23 -11.98 -14.77
N ASP A 89 8.90 -12.84 -14.00
CA ASP A 89 10.27 -12.67 -13.47
C ASP A 89 10.41 -11.65 -12.31
N ASP A 90 9.31 -11.04 -11.87
CA ASP A 90 9.27 -10.22 -10.66
C ASP A 90 8.78 -11.05 -9.46
N THR A 91 9.38 -10.81 -8.29
CA THR A 91 8.98 -11.43 -7.03
C THR A 91 8.10 -10.46 -6.26
N LEU A 92 6.81 -10.77 -6.16
CA LEU A 92 5.83 -9.94 -5.47
C LEU A 92 5.58 -10.50 -4.06
N PRO A 93 5.90 -9.77 -2.98
CA PRO A 93 5.67 -10.24 -1.62
C PRO A 93 4.19 -10.22 -1.24
N TYR A 94 3.77 -11.21 -0.46
CA TYR A 94 2.54 -11.14 0.30
C TYR A 94 2.68 -10.12 1.42
N TYR A 95 1.77 -9.16 1.44
CA TYR A 95 1.57 -8.26 2.56
C TYR A 95 0.47 -8.77 3.51
N TYR A 96 -0.36 -9.68 3.01
CA TYR A 96 -1.33 -10.42 3.80
C TYR A 96 -1.54 -11.81 3.18
N ALA A 97 -1.37 -12.86 3.97
CA ALA A 97 -1.76 -14.23 3.66
C ALA A 97 -1.86 -15.05 4.95
N ASP A 98 -2.61 -16.16 4.92
CA ASP A 98 -2.85 -17.05 6.06
C ASP A 98 -3.28 -16.27 7.31
N GLU A 99 -4.24 -15.35 7.14
CA GLU A 99 -4.77 -14.44 8.16
C GLU A 99 -3.71 -13.53 8.83
N THR A 100 -2.50 -13.47 8.28
CA THR A 100 -1.33 -12.82 8.87
C THR A 100 -0.86 -11.64 8.05
N SER A 101 -0.66 -10.50 8.72
CA SER A 101 0.00 -9.34 8.11
C SER A 101 1.50 -9.57 8.01
N MET A 102 2.04 -9.39 6.80
CA MET A 102 3.46 -9.57 6.47
C MET A 102 4.09 -8.29 5.92
N VAL A 103 3.47 -7.14 6.20
CA VAL A 103 3.99 -5.84 5.77
C VAL A 103 5.36 -5.61 6.40
N ILE A 104 6.35 -5.34 5.54
CA ILE A 104 7.70 -4.98 5.99
C ILE A 104 7.69 -3.60 6.66
N SER A 105 8.46 -3.43 7.74
CA SER A 105 8.66 -2.11 8.34
C SER A 105 9.57 -1.24 7.48
N GLU A 106 9.43 0.08 7.60
CA GLU A 106 10.32 1.03 6.93
C GLU A 106 11.80 0.76 7.25
N GLU A 107 12.14 0.55 8.53
CA GLU A 107 13.51 0.24 8.98
C GLU A 107 14.08 -1.01 8.32
N ASN A 108 13.27 -2.07 8.18
CA ASN A 108 13.72 -3.28 7.50
C ASN A 108 13.90 -3.03 6.00
N ALA A 109 13.02 -2.24 5.37
CA ALA A 109 13.17 -1.88 3.96
C ALA A 109 14.37 -0.96 3.69
N GLU A 110 14.74 -0.09 4.65
CA GLU A 110 16.00 0.67 4.60
C GLU A 110 17.19 -0.29 4.57
N HIS A 111 17.21 -1.29 5.45
CA HIS A 111 18.24 -2.33 5.48
C HIS A 111 18.30 -3.19 4.21
N GLU A 112 17.16 -3.50 3.59
CA GLU A 112 17.11 -4.21 2.31
C GLU A 112 17.82 -3.40 1.20
N LEU A 113 17.60 -2.08 1.15
CA LEU A 113 18.28 -1.22 0.20
C LEU A 113 19.78 -1.06 0.52
N GLU A 114 20.16 -1.00 1.80
CA GLU A 114 21.57 -1.01 2.22
C GLU A 114 22.29 -2.27 1.72
N ASN A 115 21.68 -3.43 1.90
CA ASN A 115 22.23 -4.72 1.47
C ASN A 115 22.38 -4.77 -0.05
N TYR A 116 21.36 -4.34 -0.80
CA TYR A 116 21.47 -4.23 -2.25
C TYR A 116 22.68 -3.40 -2.69
N ILE A 117 22.86 -2.21 -2.12
CA ILE A 117 23.95 -1.31 -2.50
C ILE A 117 25.30 -1.92 -2.12
N LYS A 118 25.42 -2.50 -0.92
CA LYS A 118 26.64 -3.18 -0.44
C LYS A 118 27.06 -4.31 -1.38
N GLU A 119 26.10 -5.08 -1.89
CA GLU A 119 26.36 -6.20 -2.80
C GLU A 119 26.64 -5.79 -4.24
N ARG A 120 25.93 -4.78 -4.76
CA ARG A 120 26.00 -4.41 -6.18
C ARG A 120 27.05 -3.35 -6.49
N LEU A 121 27.44 -2.51 -5.53
CA LEU A 121 28.46 -1.48 -5.76
C LEU A 121 29.82 -2.07 -6.20
N PRO A 122 30.35 -3.15 -5.59
CA PRO A 122 31.57 -3.81 -6.05
C PRO A 122 31.53 -4.25 -7.52
N GLU A 123 30.38 -4.75 -7.99
CA GLU A 123 30.19 -5.16 -9.38
C GLU A 123 30.27 -3.97 -10.36
N CYS A 124 29.83 -2.78 -9.94
CA CYS A 124 29.92 -1.58 -10.75
C CYS A 124 31.35 -1.04 -10.84
N VAL A 125 32.06 -0.99 -9.71
CA VAL A 125 33.43 -0.43 -9.68
C VAL A 125 34.48 -1.38 -10.25
N GLN A 126 34.18 -2.69 -10.35
CA GLN A 126 35.00 -3.72 -11.01
C GLN A 126 36.47 -3.70 -10.55
N ASP A 127 36.66 -3.62 -9.22
CA ASP A 127 37.97 -3.51 -8.56
C ASP A 127 38.88 -2.41 -9.15
N PHE A 128 38.29 -1.38 -9.76
CA PHE A 128 38.98 -0.28 -10.43
C PHE A 128 39.93 -0.69 -11.56
N SER A 129 39.71 -1.87 -12.16
CA SER A 129 40.55 -2.43 -13.24
C SER A 129 40.86 -1.44 -14.38
N ILE A 130 39.90 -0.59 -14.75
CA ILE A 130 40.08 0.45 -15.79
C ILE A 130 41.18 1.48 -15.45
N TYR A 131 41.43 1.73 -14.16
CA TYR A 131 42.42 2.69 -13.69
C TYR A 131 43.80 2.06 -13.44
N GLU A 132 43.87 0.75 -13.23
CA GLU A 132 45.14 0.03 -13.12
C GLU A 132 45.99 0.20 -14.39
N ASP A 133 45.35 0.09 -15.56
CA ASP A 133 45.97 0.31 -16.88
C ASP A 133 46.47 1.75 -17.08
N GLU A 134 45.91 2.71 -16.34
CA GLU A 134 46.34 4.12 -16.34
C GLU A 134 47.43 4.44 -15.31
N GLY A 135 47.93 3.42 -14.61
CA GLY A 135 48.99 3.50 -13.60
C GLY A 135 48.53 4.00 -12.24
N TYR A 136 47.24 3.83 -11.92
CA TYR A 136 46.74 4.06 -10.56
C TYR A 136 46.92 2.81 -9.70
N GLU A 137 47.21 3.01 -8.43
CA GLU A 137 47.12 2.00 -7.38
C GLU A 137 46.00 2.43 -6.44
N ILE A 138 44.90 1.67 -6.39
CA ILE A 138 43.71 2.00 -5.62
C ILE A 138 43.51 0.90 -4.57
N ILE A 139 43.54 1.30 -3.31
CA ILE A 139 43.30 0.41 -2.18
C ILE A 139 41.93 0.76 -1.60
N ALA A 140 41.01 -0.19 -1.70
CA ALA A 140 39.66 -0.06 -1.18
C ALA A 140 39.50 -0.80 0.16
N SER A 141 38.77 -0.19 1.09
CA SER A 141 38.38 -0.81 2.37
C SER A 141 36.93 -1.31 2.33
N SER A 142 36.43 -1.85 3.44
CA SER A 142 35.04 -2.28 3.57
C SER A 142 34.06 -1.14 3.33
N ILE A 143 32.97 -1.45 2.64
CA ILE A 143 31.85 -0.54 2.40
C ILE A 143 30.91 -0.56 3.60
N ASP A 144 30.48 0.63 4.04
CA ASP A 144 29.30 0.79 4.89
C ASP A 144 28.29 1.73 4.23
N VAL A 145 27.01 1.42 4.39
CA VAL A 145 25.90 2.11 3.74
C VAL A 145 24.83 2.32 4.80
N ASN A 146 24.33 3.55 4.86
CA ASN A 146 23.20 3.95 5.69
C ASN A 146 22.12 4.55 4.79
N VAL A 147 20.89 4.04 4.91
CA VAL A 147 19.72 4.51 4.16
C VAL A 147 18.74 5.16 5.12
N ASN A 148 18.12 6.27 4.70
CA ASN A 148 17.02 6.89 5.43
C ASN A 148 15.85 7.27 4.51
N PHE A 149 14.67 6.75 4.82
CA PHE A 149 13.39 7.06 4.20
C PHE A 149 12.71 8.23 4.92
N GLY A 150 13.21 9.43 4.64
CA GLY A 150 12.54 10.68 4.96
C GLY A 150 11.53 11.09 3.87
N ASN A 151 11.29 12.40 3.74
CA ASN A 151 10.56 12.96 2.59
C ASN A 151 11.29 12.73 1.25
N GLN A 152 12.59 12.45 1.34
CA GLN A 152 13.50 12.07 0.28
C GLN A 152 14.31 10.89 0.80
N ILE A 153 14.78 10.04 -0.10
CA ILE A 153 15.68 8.94 0.26
C ILE A 153 17.09 9.52 0.35
N LEU A 154 17.66 9.54 1.55
CA LEU A 154 19.05 9.87 1.78
C LEU A 154 19.85 8.57 1.86
N VAL A 155 20.89 8.45 1.03
CA VAL A 155 21.82 7.33 1.08
C VAL A 155 23.23 7.84 1.30
N GLU A 156 23.84 7.38 2.38
CA GLU A 156 25.19 7.71 2.78
C GLU A 156 26.08 6.48 2.61
N LEU A 157 27.16 6.63 1.86
CA LEU A 157 28.14 5.59 1.59
C LEU A 157 29.47 5.98 2.21
N GLN A 158 29.98 5.14 3.11
CA GLN A 158 31.34 5.17 3.59
C GLN A 158 32.13 4.12 2.83
N TYR A 159 32.96 4.59 1.89
CA TYR A 159 33.84 3.76 1.10
C TYR A 159 35.26 4.35 1.11
N PRO A 160 36.08 3.97 2.10
CA PRO A 160 37.46 4.46 2.22
C PRO A 160 38.34 3.92 1.08
N LEU A 161 38.85 4.84 0.26
CA LEU A 161 39.71 4.61 -0.89
C LEU A 161 41.00 5.39 -0.75
N THR A 162 42.13 4.69 -0.83
CA THR A 162 43.46 5.29 -0.96
C THR A 162 43.90 5.18 -2.41
N ILE A 163 44.03 6.31 -3.09
CA ILE A 163 44.35 6.40 -4.51
C ILE A 163 45.76 6.97 -4.68
N GLN A 164 46.64 6.19 -5.29
CA GLN A 164 48.02 6.57 -5.56
C GLN A 164 48.29 6.64 -7.07
N LYS A 165 48.95 7.72 -7.51
CA LYS A 165 49.48 7.86 -8.87
C LYS A 165 50.86 8.53 -8.84
N GLY A 166 51.90 7.76 -9.13
CA GLY A 166 53.28 8.22 -8.96
C GLY A 166 53.60 8.54 -7.49
N ILE A 167 53.79 9.83 -7.18
CA ILE A 167 54.09 10.30 -5.81
C ILE A 167 52.88 10.91 -5.10
N THR A 168 51.76 11.07 -5.80
CA THR A 168 50.55 11.67 -5.25
C THR A 168 49.70 10.58 -4.62
N VAL A 169 49.28 10.81 -3.38
CA VAL A 169 48.34 9.96 -2.63
C VAL A 169 47.13 10.83 -2.27
N LEU A 170 45.94 10.26 -2.42
CA LEU A 170 44.65 10.86 -2.12
C LEU A 170 43.81 9.86 -1.32
N GLU A 171 43.08 10.36 -0.34
CA GLU A 171 42.07 9.59 0.40
C GLU A 171 40.67 10.12 0.06
N LEU A 172 39.75 9.22 -0.29
CA LEU A 172 38.32 9.48 -0.45
C LEU A 172 37.57 8.56 0.51
N ASN A 173 36.49 9.04 1.14
CA ASN A 173 35.77 8.25 2.14
C ASN A 173 34.27 8.29 1.94
N ASP A 174 33.71 9.49 1.84
CA ASP A 174 32.26 9.66 1.95
C ASP A 174 31.63 10.05 0.62
N PHE A 175 30.51 9.39 0.32
CA PHE A 175 29.66 9.68 -0.83
C PHE A 175 28.21 9.81 -0.34
N VAL A 176 27.46 10.72 -0.95
CA VAL A 176 26.07 10.97 -0.58
C VAL A 176 25.23 11.07 -1.84
N HIS A 177 24.07 10.44 -1.83
CA HIS A 177 23.09 10.56 -2.87
C HIS A 177 21.71 10.79 -2.25
N ILE A 178 20.92 11.67 -2.87
CA ILE A 178 19.58 12.02 -2.41
C ILE A 178 18.65 11.81 -3.58
N LEU A 179 17.67 10.92 -3.42
CA LEU A 179 16.60 10.75 -4.38
C LEU A 179 15.35 11.44 -3.90
N ASP A 180 14.71 12.17 -4.81
CA ASP A 180 13.45 12.86 -4.55
C ASP A 180 12.26 11.88 -4.56
N VAL A 181 12.33 10.77 -3.83
CA VAL A 181 11.23 9.81 -3.64
C VAL A 181 10.83 9.82 -2.18
N ASN A 182 9.54 9.93 -1.91
CA ASN A 182 9.01 9.78 -0.57
C ASN A 182 8.52 8.33 -0.43
N MET A 183 9.34 7.45 0.14
CA MET A 183 9.00 6.03 0.27
C MET A 183 7.91 5.79 1.32
N ARG A 184 7.92 6.58 2.40
CA ARG A 184 7.01 6.49 3.54
C ARG A 184 5.54 6.47 3.14
N LYS A 185 5.14 7.32 2.19
CA LYS A 185 3.74 7.37 1.72
C LYS A 185 3.24 6.03 1.15
N PHE A 186 4.12 5.25 0.51
CA PHE A 186 3.74 3.95 -0.04
C PHE A 186 3.56 2.91 1.06
N PHE A 187 4.43 2.93 2.09
CA PHE A 187 4.27 2.11 3.29
C PHE A 187 2.99 2.46 4.05
N ASP A 188 2.72 3.76 4.24
CA ASP A 188 1.52 4.23 4.93
C ASP A 188 0.24 3.74 4.23
N VAL A 189 0.18 3.88 2.90
CA VAL A 189 -0.96 3.37 2.10
C VAL A 189 -1.05 1.85 2.18
N ALA A 190 0.07 1.14 2.04
CA ALA A 190 0.06 -0.32 2.08
C ALA A 190 -0.40 -0.87 3.45
N HIS A 191 0.04 -0.25 4.54
CA HIS A 191 -0.45 -0.56 5.88
C HIS A 191 -1.95 -0.33 6.02
N LYS A 192 -2.46 0.82 5.57
CA LYS A 192 -3.91 1.14 5.59
C LYS A 192 -4.73 0.11 4.79
N ILE A 193 -4.24 -0.30 3.61
CA ILE A 193 -4.88 -1.32 2.77
C ILE A 193 -4.97 -2.65 3.53
N VAL A 194 -3.86 -3.13 4.09
CA VAL A 194 -3.82 -4.41 4.81
C VAL A 194 -4.67 -4.39 6.07
N GLU A 195 -4.57 -3.33 6.87
CA GLU A 195 -5.38 -3.15 8.07
C GLU A 195 -6.87 -3.19 7.72
N LYS A 196 -7.27 -2.50 6.65
CA LYS A 196 -8.68 -2.47 6.24
C LYS A 196 -9.17 -3.80 5.68
N HIS A 197 -8.33 -4.50 4.92
CA HIS A 197 -8.61 -5.84 4.43
C HIS A 197 -8.86 -6.81 5.59
N GLN A 198 -8.08 -6.71 6.66
CA GLN A 198 -8.26 -7.48 7.90
C GLN A 198 -9.54 -7.10 8.67
N GLU A 199 -9.84 -5.82 8.80
CA GLU A 199 -11.03 -5.33 9.52
C GLU A 199 -12.36 -5.72 8.84
N THR A 200 -12.31 -5.97 7.54
CA THR A 200 -13.49 -6.20 6.72
C THR A 200 -13.50 -7.60 6.14
N ASP A 201 -12.94 -8.58 6.83
CA ASP A 201 -13.00 -10.00 6.45
C ASP A 201 -12.68 -10.25 4.96
N GLY A 202 -11.71 -9.50 4.42
CA GLY A 202 -11.24 -9.62 3.04
C GLY A 202 -11.89 -8.69 2.02
N TYR A 203 -12.80 -7.78 2.42
CA TYR A 203 -13.39 -6.81 1.51
C TYR A 203 -12.40 -5.69 1.12
N ILE A 204 -12.32 -5.40 -0.18
CA ILE A 204 -11.60 -4.22 -0.67
C ILE A 204 -12.48 -2.98 -0.56
N CYS A 205 -12.13 -2.09 0.37
CA CYS A 205 -12.81 -0.81 0.53
C CYS A 205 -12.39 0.19 -0.57
N LEU A 206 -13.12 0.23 -1.68
CA LEU A 206 -12.85 1.13 -2.80
C LEU A 206 -12.92 2.62 -2.42
N THR A 207 -13.86 3.00 -1.55
CA THR A 207 -13.96 4.37 -1.04
C THR A 207 -12.73 4.76 -0.23
N CYS A 208 -12.26 3.85 0.64
CA CYS A 208 -11.05 4.08 1.45
C CYS A 208 -9.81 4.25 0.56
N ILE A 209 -9.69 3.44 -0.50
CA ILE A 209 -8.59 3.54 -1.48
C ILE A 209 -8.59 4.92 -2.17
N ASP A 210 -9.74 5.43 -2.61
CA ASP A 210 -9.84 6.75 -3.24
C ASP A 210 -9.45 7.89 -2.28
N GLU A 211 -9.86 7.78 -1.01
CA GLU A 211 -9.48 8.71 0.06
C GLU A 211 -7.95 8.71 0.27
N TRP A 212 -7.33 7.55 0.50
CA TRP A 212 -5.90 7.46 0.76
C TRP A 212 -5.04 7.86 -0.46
N ALA A 213 -5.47 7.49 -1.66
CA ALA A 213 -4.83 7.93 -2.91
C ALA A 213 -4.78 9.47 -3.00
N SER A 214 -5.87 10.12 -2.60
CA SER A 214 -5.98 11.57 -2.59
C SER A 214 -5.17 12.24 -1.48
N GLU A 215 -5.15 11.65 -0.28
CA GLU A 215 -4.38 12.16 0.87
C GLU A 215 -2.86 12.12 0.64
N GLU A 216 -2.36 11.04 0.05
CA GLU A 216 -0.92 10.77 -0.08
C GLU A 216 -0.35 11.15 -1.46
N ASP A 217 -1.17 11.68 -2.37
CA ASP A 217 -0.81 11.92 -3.77
C ASP A 217 -0.19 10.66 -4.43
N VAL A 218 -0.88 9.54 -4.26
CA VAL A 218 -0.53 8.23 -4.83
C VAL A 218 -1.66 7.75 -5.74
N ILE A 219 -1.32 7.10 -6.84
CA ILE A 219 -2.28 6.37 -7.65
C ILE A 219 -2.20 4.91 -7.22
N ILE A 220 -3.35 4.32 -6.89
CA ILE A 220 -3.48 2.94 -6.42
C ILE A 220 -4.29 2.18 -7.46
N THR A 221 -3.76 1.04 -7.91
CA THR A 221 -4.51 0.11 -8.76
C THR A 221 -4.49 -1.28 -8.14
N VAL A 222 -5.60 -1.99 -8.24
CA VAL A 222 -5.72 -3.38 -7.82
C VAL A 222 -6.13 -4.24 -9.02
N PHE A 223 -5.44 -5.36 -9.19
CA PHE A 223 -5.74 -6.35 -10.22
C PHE A 223 -5.99 -7.71 -9.56
N PRO A 224 -7.15 -8.36 -9.79
CA PRO A 224 -7.31 -9.74 -9.39
C PRO A 224 -6.46 -10.64 -10.29
N ILE A 225 -5.66 -11.49 -9.66
CA ILE A 225 -4.91 -12.57 -10.29
C ILE A 225 -5.59 -13.86 -9.86
N TYR A 226 -6.40 -14.41 -10.77
CA TYR A 226 -7.03 -15.71 -10.61
C TYR A 226 -5.98 -16.79 -10.86
N ASP A 227 -5.54 -17.50 -9.82
CA ASP A 227 -4.76 -18.71 -10.01
C ASP A 227 -5.72 -19.80 -10.51
N THR A 228 -5.53 -20.24 -11.76
CA THR A 228 -6.29 -21.36 -12.34
C THR A 228 -5.85 -22.74 -11.82
N GLY A 229 -4.95 -22.78 -10.83
CA GLY A 229 -4.45 -23.98 -10.18
C GLY A 229 -5.38 -24.51 -9.07
N PRO A 230 -5.36 -25.82 -8.74
CA PRO A 230 -6.33 -26.47 -7.86
C PRO A 230 -6.26 -26.10 -6.36
N PHE A 231 -5.47 -25.07 -6.01
CA PHE A 231 -5.31 -24.55 -4.65
C PHE A 231 -5.74 -23.07 -4.59
N GLU A 232 -6.75 -22.72 -5.41
CA GLU A 232 -7.30 -21.39 -5.74
C GLU A 232 -7.49 -20.46 -4.52
N ASN A 233 -6.42 -19.78 -4.11
CA ASN A 233 -6.57 -18.54 -3.37
C ASN A 233 -6.44 -17.42 -4.40
N ASP A 234 -7.54 -16.71 -4.64
CA ASP A 234 -7.51 -15.52 -5.49
C ASP A 234 -6.53 -14.51 -4.89
N ILE A 235 -5.72 -13.87 -5.73
CA ILE A 235 -4.72 -12.90 -5.27
C ILE A 235 -5.10 -11.52 -5.76
N LEU A 236 -4.92 -10.51 -4.91
CA LEU A 236 -5.10 -9.11 -5.25
C LEU A 236 -3.74 -8.44 -5.36
N TRP A 237 -3.34 -8.09 -6.58
CA TRP A 237 -2.09 -7.39 -6.85
C TRP A 237 -2.30 -5.88 -6.81
N PHE A 238 -1.66 -5.23 -5.85
CA PHE A 238 -1.65 -3.79 -5.69
C PHE A 238 -0.41 -3.20 -6.34
N THR A 239 -0.61 -2.16 -7.14
CA THR A 239 0.47 -1.30 -7.62
C THR A 239 0.19 0.14 -7.24
N LEU A 240 1.20 0.79 -6.69
CA LEU A 240 1.16 2.15 -6.20
C LEU A 240 2.21 2.96 -6.94
N TRP A 241 1.88 4.15 -7.43
CA TRP A 241 2.87 5.06 -8.02
C TRP A 241 2.60 6.52 -7.68
N ASP A 242 3.63 7.35 -7.73
CA ASP A 242 3.53 8.78 -7.43
C ASP A 242 2.66 9.49 -8.47
N LYS A 243 1.63 10.22 -8.03
CA LYS A 243 0.74 10.98 -8.92
C LYS A 243 1.46 12.07 -9.72
N ASN A 244 2.58 12.59 -9.19
CA ASN A 244 3.42 13.58 -9.87
C ASN A 244 4.41 12.94 -10.85
N ASN A 245 4.36 11.61 -11.03
CA ASN A 245 5.16 10.83 -11.98
C ASN A 245 6.67 11.09 -11.83
N LYS A 246 7.19 10.91 -10.62
CA LYS A 246 8.63 11.04 -10.37
C LYS A 246 9.37 9.88 -11.05
N GLU A 247 10.21 10.23 -12.00
CA GLU A 247 10.99 9.28 -12.77
C GLU A 247 12.40 9.11 -12.18
N ILE A 248 12.83 7.86 -12.02
CA ILE A 248 14.21 7.49 -11.75
C ILE A 248 14.75 6.81 -13.01
N ARG A 249 15.79 7.39 -13.63
CA ARG A 249 16.38 6.89 -14.89
C ARG A 249 15.37 6.65 -16.03
N ASN A 250 14.42 7.58 -16.20
CA ASN A 250 13.30 7.48 -17.17
C ASN A 250 12.37 6.27 -16.93
N ARG A 251 12.30 5.78 -15.69
CA ARG A 251 11.32 4.79 -15.24
C ARG A 251 10.49 5.38 -14.13
N ASN A 252 9.19 5.14 -14.18
CA ASN A 252 8.31 5.48 -13.07
C ASN A 252 8.65 4.61 -11.88
N PHE A 253 8.73 5.22 -10.70
CA PHE A 253 8.79 4.48 -9.46
C PHE A 253 7.42 3.83 -9.19
N THR A 254 7.40 2.52 -8.95
CA THR A 254 6.23 1.78 -8.50
C THR A 254 6.53 1.04 -7.20
N PHE A 255 5.51 0.86 -6.39
CA PHE A 255 5.53 0.07 -5.17
C PHE A 255 4.46 -1.01 -5.26
N GLU A 256 4.85 -2.27 -5.14
CA GLU A 256 3.99 -3.40 -5.51
C GLU A 256 4.00 -4.50 -4.45
N PHE A 257 2.82 -5.06 -4.19
CA PHE A 257 2.64 -6.17 -3.26
C PHE A 257 1.35 -6.91 -3.58
N VAL A 258 1.17 -8.10 -2.99
CA VAL A 258 -0.03 -8.90 -3.15
C VAL A 258 -0.71 -9.18 -1.82
N LEU A 259 -2.03 -9.35 -1.87
CA LEU A 259 -2.83 -9.87 -0.76
C LEU A 259 -3.51 -11.15 -1.19
N GLU A 260 -3.60 -12.11 -0.28
CA GLU A 260 -4.52 -13.22 -0.40
C GLU A 260 -5.97 -12.72 -0.25
N SER A 261 -6.82 -13.08 -1.21
CA SER A 261 -8.26 -12.91 -1.11
C SER A 261 -8.80 -13.92 -0.12
N ILE A 262 -9.59 -13.46 0.83
CA ILE A 262 -10.26 -14.35 1.78
C ILE A 262 -11.43 -15.00 1.04
N PRO A 263 -11.46 -16.34 0.87
CA PRO A 263 -12.57 -17.00 0.21
C PRO A 263 -13.84 -16.75 1.02
N ARG A 264 -14.88 -16.25 0.35
CA ARG A 264 -16.18 -16.06 0.98
C ARG A 264 -16.76 -17.42 1.31
N ILE A 265 -17.10 -17.63 2.58
CA ILE A 265 -18.23 -18.49 2.90
C ILE A 265 -19.44 -17.59 2.66
N ASP A 266 -19.92 -17.50 1.42
CA ASP A 266 -21.23 -16.89 1.19
C ASP A 266 -22.22 -17.70 2.04
N GLU A 267 -22.80 -17.09 3.08
CA GLU A 267 -23.99 -17.68 3.69
C GLU A 267 -24.99 -17.83 2.55
N GLU A 268 -25.44 -19.06 2.25
CA GLU A 268 -26.40 -19.32 1.17
C GLU A 268 -27.54 -18.29 1.27
N GLU A 269 -27.75 -17.49 0.22
CA GLU A 269 -28.89 -16.57 0.16
C GLU A 269 -30.19 -17.39 0.30
N LEU A 270 -31.25 -16.81 0.86
CA LEU A 270 -32.54 -17.50 0.88
C LEU A 270 -33.05 -17.56 -0.56
N GLU A 271 -33.35 -18.76 -1.04
CA GLU A 271 -33.95 -19.00 -2.35
C GLU A 271 -35.24 -19.80 -2.17
N MET A 272 -36.32 -19.30 -2.76
CA MET A 272 -37.60 -19.96 -2.96
C MET A 272 -37.63 -20.60 -4.36
N GLU A 273 -38.34 -21.71 -4.50
CA GLU A 273 -38.57 -22.29 -5.84
C GLU A 273 -39.38 -21.33 -6.73
N ASP A 274 -39.14 -21.35 -8.05
CA ASP A 274 -39.95 -20.61 -9.02
C ASP A 274 -41.44 -21.06 -8.96
N ILE A 275 -42.35 -20.20 -8.50
CA ILE A 275 -43.79 -20.50 -8.45
C ILE A 275 -44.49 -19.97 -9.70
N VAL A 276 -44.91 -20.87 -10.59
CA VAL A 276 -45.38 -20.45 -11.94
C VAL A 276 -46.87 -20.08 -12.00
N SER A 277 -47.76 -21.08 -12.14
CA SER A 277 -49.20 -20.83 -12.30
C SER A 277 -50.02 -22.10 -12.11
N PHE A 278 -51.20 -22.00 -11.51
CA PHE A 278 -52.14 -23.11 -11.37
C PHE A 278 -53.53 -22.77 -11.93
N ASP A 279 -54.11 -23.72 -12.67
CA ASP A 279 -55.51 -23.72 -13.06
C ASP A 279 -56.28 -24.64 -12.10
N ILE A 280 -57.19 -24.07 -11.30
CA ILE A 280 -57.94 -24.81 -10.26
C ILE A 280 -59.45 -24.64 -10.46
N LEU A 281 -60.22 -25.60 -9.94
CA LEU A 281 -61.68 -25.63 -10.06
C LEU A 281 -62.33 -25.14 -8.78
N SER A 282 -63.31 -24.25 -8.93
CA SER A 282 -64.21 -23.87 -7.83
C SER A 282 -64.84 -25.10 -7.17
N GLY A 283 -64.85 -25.11 -5.84
CA GLY A 283 -65.35 -26.21 -5.01
C GLY A 283 -64.43 -27.43 -4.92
N VAL A 284 -63.22 -27.40 -5.49
CA VAL A 284 -62.24 -28.50 -5.40
C VAL A 284 -61.09 -28.10 -4.48
N PHE A 285 -60.75 -28.96 -3.53
CA PHE A 285 -59.62 -28.73 -2.62
C PHE A 285 -58.30 -28.57 -3.38
N PHE A 286 -57.59 -27.49 -3.06
CA PHE A 286 -56.26 -27.16 -3.58
C PHE A 286 -55.24 -27.23 -2.45
N GLU A 287 -54.06 -27.76 -2.77
CA GLU A 287 -52.93 -27.90 -1.87
C GLU A 287 -51.62 -27.66 -2.65
N TYR A 288 -50.73 -26.84 -2.09
CA TYR A 288 -49.40 -26.57 -2.63
C TYR A 288 -48.39 -26.34 -1.50
N GLN A 289 -47.21 -26.93 -1.62
CA GLN A 289 -46.12 -26.79 -0.65
C GLN A 289 -45.03 -25.95 -1.31
N ILE A 290 -44.71 -24.81 -0.71
CA ILE A 290 -43.60 -23.96 -1.14
C ILE A 290 -42.30 -24.60 -0.66
N GLU A 291 -41.31 -24.72 -1.55
CA GLU A 291 -39.96 -25.18 -1.22
C GLU A 291 -38.96 -24.02 -1.15
N THR A 292 -38.08 -24.05 -0.14
CA THR A 292 -36.99 -23.09 0.06
C THR A 292 -35.68 -23.85 0.33
N ASN A 293 -34.55 -23.21 0.06
CA ASN A 293 -33.23 -23.79 0.38
C ASN A 293 -32.88 -23.73 1.90
N LYS A 294 -33.72 -23.08 2.72
CA LYS A 294 -33.60 -23.00 4.18
C LYS A 294 -34.87 -23.51 4.87
N ASP A 295 -34.71 -24.14 6.04
CA ASP A 295 -35.83 -24.71 6.81
C ASP A 295 -36.52 -23.71 7.76
N ASP A 296 -35.77 -22.74 8.30
CA ASP A 296 -36.26 -21.78 9.31
C ASP A 296 -36.72 -20.47 8.65
N VAL A 297 -37.84 -20.54 7.92
CA VAL A 297 -38.39 -19.45 7.09
C VAL A 297 -39.83 -19.13 7.48
N ILE A 298 -40.20 -17.85 7.43
CA ILE A 298 -41.57 -17.36 7.60
C ILE A 298 -42.12 -16.98 6.23
N PHE A 299 -43.34 -17.41 5.92
CA PHE A 299 -44.00 -17.11 4.65
C PHE A 299 -45.08 -16.04 4.82
N TYR A 300 -45.22 -15.20 3.80
CA TYR A 300 -46.23 -14.16 3.69
C TYR A 300 -46.91 -14.21 2.33
N ASP A 301 -48.15 -13.73 2.27
CA ASP A 301 -48.90 -13.56 1.04
C ASP A 301 -49.65 -12.21 1.06
N ASP A 302 -50.00 -11.71 -0.14
CA ASP A 302 -50.74 -10.47 -0.32
C ASP A 302 -52.25 -10.68 -0.63
N THR A 303 -52.81 -11.84 -0.28
CA THR A 303 -54.17 -12.23 -0.70
C THR A 303 -55.12 -12.51 0.46
N ASP A 304 -56.42 -12.41 0.19
CA ASP A 304 -57.48 -12.87 1.11
C ASP A 304 -58.01 -14.27 0.70
N LEU A 305 -57.41 -14.92 -0.31
CA LEU A 305 -57.92 -16.18 -0.88
C LEU A 305 -57.61 -17.39 0.02
N PHE A 306 -56.43 -17.39 0.65
CA PHE A 306 -55.89 -18.45 1.50
C PHE A 306 -54.87 -17.83 2.46
N ASP A 307 -54.46 -18.60 3.47
CA ASP A 307 -53.30 -18.29 4.31
C ASP A 307 -52.21 -19.32 4.02
N ILE A 308 -50.95 -18.92 4.13
CA ILE A 308 -49.79 -19.85 4.14
C ILE A 308 -49.47 -20.24 5.59
N ASP A 309 -49.28 -21.54 5.86
CA ASP A 309 -48.90 -21.98 7.20
C ASP A 309 -47.40 -21.78 7.50
N ASP A 310 -46.99 -22.11 8.74
CA ASP A 310 -45.61 -21.97 9.22
C ASP A 310 -44.60 -22.88 8.52
N LYS A 311 -45.05 -23.74 7.61
CA LYS A 311 -44.23 -24.65 6.82
C LYS A 311 -44.30 -24.35 5.33
N GLY A 312 -44.96 -23.27 4.91
CA GLY A 312 -45.10 -22.94 3.48
C GLY A 312 -46.23 -23.71 2.78
N LEU A 313 -47.17 -24.29 3.52
CA LEU A 313 -48.28 -25.05 2.94
C LEU A 313 -49.49 -24.14 2.70
N ILE A 314 -49.96 -24.10 1.45
CA ILE A 314 -51.19 -23.46 1.01
C ILE A 314 -52.29 -24.52 0.92
N GLN A 315 -53.41 -24.34 1.63
CA GLN A 315 -54.57 -25.23 1.55
C GLN A 315 -55.89 -24.46 1.61
N PHE A 316 -56.72 -24.58 0.57
CA PHE A 316 -58.06 -23.98 0.57
C PHE A 316 -59.01 -24.65 -0.43
N ILE A 317 -60.30 -24.28 -0.37
CA ILE A 317 -61.31 -24.66 -1.36
C ILE A 317 -61.86 -23.36 -1.97
N PRO A 318 -61.53 -23.04 -3.24
CA PRO A 318 -61.98 -21.82 -3.88
C PRO A 318 -63.51 -21.82 -4.04
N SER A 319 -64.16 -20.70 -3.76
CA SER A 319 -65.60 -20.54 -3.94
C SER A 319 -65.96 -20.03 -5.34
N GLU A 320 -67.23 -20.15 -5.73
CA GLU A 320 -67.69 -19.69 -7.05
C GLU A 320 -67.52 -18.17 -7.25
N ASP A 321 -67.59 -17.38 -6.16
CA ASP A 321 -67.36 -15.92 -6.21
C ASP A 321 -65.89 -15.52 -6.33
N GLN A 322 -64.96 -16.47 -6.16
CA GLN A 322 -63.52 -16.30 -6.39
C GLN A 322 -63.10 -16.67 -7.83
N GLN A 323 -64.04 -16.99 -8.74
CA GLN A 323 -63.70 -17.27 -10.14
C GLN A 323 -62.95 -16.10 -10.82
N GLY A 324 -61.93 -16.43 -11.61
CA GLY A 324 -61.09 -15.46 -12.30
C GLY A 324 -59.60 -15.75 -12.13
N SER A 325 -58.78 -14.83 -12.64
CA SER A 325 -57.31 -14.89 -12.50
C SER A 325 -56.87 -13.97 -11.37
N HIS A 326 -56.04 -14.49 -10.48
CA HIS A 326 -55.49 -13.81 -9.32
C HIS A 326 -53.97 -13.90 -9.37
N PHE A 327 -53.30 -12.77 -9.20
CA PHE A 327 -51.87 -12.73 -8.96
C PHE A 327 -51.67 -12.56 -7.46
N VAL A 328 -50.85 -13.42 -6.88
CA VAL A 328 -50.52 -13.42 -5.46
C VAL A 328 -49.01 -13.35 -5.34
N GLU A 329 -48.51 -12.34 -4.64
CA GLU A 329 -47.11 -12.24 -4.25
C GLU A 329 -46.90 -13.08 -2.99
N ILE A 330 -45.96 -14.02 -3.06
CA ILE A 330 -45.56 -14.88 -1.94
C ILE A 330 -44.15 -14.49 -1.56
N GLU A 331 -43.93 -14.16 -0.29
CA GLU A 331 -42.64 -13.75 0.26
C GLU A 331 -42.19 -14.75 1.33
N ALA A 332 -40.91 -15.10 1.32
CA ALA A 332 -40.25 -15.88 2.37
C ALA A 332 -39.20 -15.01 3.06
N GLU A 333 -39.13 -15.06 4.39
CA GLU A 333 -38.15 -14.34 5.22
C GLU A 333 -37.41 -15.31 6.15
N ASP A 334 -36.08 -15.27 6.14
CA ASP A 334 -35.26 -16.04 7.09
C ASP A 334 -35.07 -15.30 8.42
N LYS A 335 -34.55 -15.99 9.44
CA LYS A 335 -34.28 -15.42 10.77
C LYS A 335 -33.33 -14.20 10.78
N ASN A 336 -32.55 -14.00 9.71
CA ASN A 336 -31.60 -12.91 9.55
C ASN A 336 -32.24 -11.70 8.83
N GLY A 337 -33.52 -11.82 8.40
CA GLY A 337 -34.25 -10.80 7.67
C GLY A 337 -33.93 -10.78 6.16
N ASN A 338 -33.30 -11.82 5.62
CA ASN A 338 -33.18 -11.97 4.17
C ASN A 338 -34.51 -12.44 3.61
N THR A 339 -34.91 -11.90 2.46
CA THR A 339 -36.18 -12.24 1.83
C THR A 339 -36.01 -12.69 0.39
N ASP A 340 -36.92 -13.55 -0.06
CA ASP A 340 -37.11 -13.90 -1.46
C ASP A 340 -38.62 -13.89 -1.79
N SER A 341 -38.98 -13.61 -3.03
CA SER A 341 -40.38 -13.39 -3.40
C SER A 341 -40.73 -13.89 -4.79
N GLU A 342 -41.87 -14.57 -4.88
CA GLU A 342 -42.37 -15.21 -6.10
C GLU A 342 -43.81 -14.79 -6.42
N LEU A 343 -44.13 -14.71 -7.71
CA LEU A 343 -45.44 -14.28 -8.18
C LEU A 343 -46.27 -15.45 -8.68
N LEU A 344 -47.22 -15.88 -7.87
CA LEU A 344 -48.14 -16.95 -8.19
C LEU A 344 -49.34 -16.45 -9.02
N LEU A 345 -49.58 -17.05 -10.20
CA LEU A 345 -50.84 -16.88 -10.95
C LEU A 345 -51.82 -18.04 -10.69
N LEU A 346 -52.95 -17.75 -10.03
CA LEU A 346 -54.06 -18.70 -9.86
C LEU A 346 -55.24 -18.36 -10.77
N THR A 347 -55.64 -19.31 -11.61
CA THR A 347 -56.88 -19.20 -12.41
C THR A 347 -57.93 -20.15 -11.86
N ILE A 348 -59.00 -19.59 -11.28
CA ILE A 348 -60.11 -20.33 -10.69
C ILE A 348 -61.26 -20.40 -11.70
N SER A 349 -61.67 -21.62 -12.08
CA SER A 349 -62.70 -21.89 -13.10
C SER A 349 -63.97 -22.59 -12.60
#